data_AF-A0A7Y0BI18-F1
#
_entry.id   AF-A0A7Y0BI18-F1
#
_cell.length_a   1.000
_cell.length_b   1.000
_cell.length_c   1.000
_cell.angle_alpha   90.00
_cell.angle_beta   90.00
_cell.angle_gamma   90.00
#
_symmetry.space_group_name_H-M   'P 1'
#
loop_
_entity.id
_entity.type
_entity.pdbx_description
1 polymer ?
#
loop_
_entity_poly.entity_id
_entity_poly.type
_entity_poly.pdbx_seq_one_letter_code
_entity_poly.pdbx_strand_id
1 'polypeptide(L)' 'VIPLGRYGTTGEIAAAAGFLCSSAASYINGQVLAVDGGFASAGVGLPTLRKNQPA' A
#
# COMPACT_ATOMS: atom_id res chain seq x y z
N VAL A 1 7.43 0.37 10.00
CA VAL A 1 6.14 0.89 10.53
C VAL A 1 5.11 0.79 9.42
N ILE A 2 3.85 0.41 9.70
CA ILE A 2 2.75 0.44 8.71
C ILE A 2 2.01 1.77 8.89
N PRO A 3 1.99 2.69 7.90
CA PRO A 3 1.27 3.97 8.02
C PRO A 3 -0.20 3.85 8.38
N LEU A 4 -0.89 2.85 7.85
CA LEU A 4 -2.28 2.54 8.18
C LEU A 4 -2.49 2.05 9.62
N GLY A 5 -1.42 1.83 10.40
CA GLY A 5 -1.48 1.49 11.82
C GLY A 5 -2.01 0.08 12.12
N ARG A 6 -2.28 -0.72 11.10
CA ARG A 6 -2.79 -2.09 11.23
C ARG A 6 -2.25 -2.99 10.12
N TYR A 7 -2.30 -4.29 10.37
CA TYR A 7 -2.13 -5.28 9.30
C TYR A 7 -3.33 -5.28 8.36
N GLY A 8 -3.05 -5.58 7.09
CA GLY A 8 -4.08 -5.88 6.11
C GLY A 8 -4.72 -7.25 6.37
N THR A 9 -5.89 -7.43 5.79
CA THR A 9 -6.63 -8.70 5.78
C THR A 9 -6.45 -9.40 4.44
N THR A 10 -6.69 -10.72 4.41
CA THR A 10 -6.70 -11.49 3.15
C THR A 10 -7.76 -10.96 2.16
N GLY A 11 -8.89 -10.45 2.67
CA GLY A 11 -9.93 -9.82 1.84
C GLY A 11 -9.44 -8.58 1.10
N GLU A 12 -8.60 -7.76 1.71
CA GLU A 12 -8.03 -6.57 1.06
C GLU A 12 -7.07 -6.94 -0.09
N ILE A 13 -6.28 -8.00 0.10
CA ILE A 13 -5.42 -8.54 -0.97
C ILE A 13 -6.28 -9.14 -2.10
N ALA A 14 -7.29 -9.93 -1.75
CA ALA A 14 -8.20 -10.53 -2.72
C ALA A 14 -8.98 -9.49 -3.53
N ALA A 15 -9.41 -8.39 -2.92
CA ALA A 15 -10.09 -7.30 -3.61
C ALA A 15 -9.17 -6.62 -4.63
N ALA A 16 -7.91 -6.36 -4.28
CA ALA A 16 -6.94 -5.79 -5.21
C ALA A 16 -6.63 -6.73 -6.38
N ALA A 17 -6.42 -8.02 -6.09
CA ALA A 17 -6.23 -9.04 -7.13
C ALA A 17 -7.46 -9.16 -8.04
N GLY A 18 -8.66 -9.19 -7.46
CA GLY A 18 -9.93 -9.22 -8.19
C GLY A 18 -10.11 -8.02 -9.11
N PHE A 19 -9.74 -6.82 -8.66
CA PHE A 19 -9.72 -5.62 -9.52
C PHE A 19 -8.77 -5.80 -10.70
N LEU A 20 -7.52 -6.23 -10.47
CA LEU A 20 -6.53 -6.44 -11.52
C LEU A 20 -6.94 -7.52 -12.53
N CYS A 21 -7.71 -8.53 -12.11
CA CYS A 21 -8.27 -9.56 -12.98
C CYS A 21 -9.58 -9.15 -13.68
N SER A 22 -10.15 -7.98 -13.34
CA SER A 22 -11.42 -7.52 -13.88
C SER A 22 -11.26 -6.73 -15.18
N SER A 23 -12.36 -6.53 -15.91
CA SER A 23 -12.39 -5.65 -17.09
C SER A 23 -12.07 -4.19 -16.77
N ALA A 24 -12.22 -3.76 -15.51
CA ALA A 24 -11.89 -2.40 -15.08
C ALA A 24 -10.38 -2.11 -15.14
N ALA A 25 -9.54 -3.14 -15.13
CA ALA A 25 -8.09 -3.02 -15.21
C ALA A 25 -7.54 -3.30 -16.63
N SER A 26 -8.38 -3.26 -17.67
CA SER A 26 -8.03 -3.73 -19.03
C SER A 26 -6.82 -3.06 -19.68
N TYR A 27 -6.43 -1.86 -19.23
CA TYR A 27 -5.27 -1.12 -19.73
C TYR A 27 -4.09 -1.08 -18.74
N ILE A 28 -4.19 -1.78 -17.60
CA ILE A 28 -3.15 -1.81 -16.58
C ILE A 28 -2.29 -3.05 -16.80
N ASN A 29 -1.04 -2.86 -17.23
CA ASN A 29 -0.07 -3.94 -17.39
C ASN A 29 1.34 -3.51 -16.95
N GLY A 30 2.18 -4.49 -16.64
CA GLY A 30 3.59 -4.27 -16.26
C GLY A 30 3.79 -3.56 -14.90
N GLN A 31 2.73 -3.41 -14.10
CA GLN A 31 2.80 -2.71 -12.81
C GLN A 31 2.88 -3.67 -11.64
N VAL A 32 3.61 -3.25 -10.61
CA VAL A 32 3.61 -3.88 -9.29
C VAL A 32 2.80 -3.01 -8.34
N LEU A 33 1.65 -3.50 -7.87
CA LEU A 33 0.79 -2.77 -6.95
C LEU A 33 1.09 -3.19 -5.50
N ALA A 34 1.59 -2.26 -4.69
CA ALA A 34 1.77 -2.48 -3.26
C ALA A 34 0.41 -2.42 -2.53
N VAL A 35 0.07 -3.48 -1.80
CA VAL A 35 -1.15 -3.58 -0.97
C VAL A 35 -0.73 -3.90 0.47
N ASP A 36 0.00 -2.97 1.09
CA ASP A 36 0.75 -3.22 2.33
C ASP A 36 0.50 -2.17 3.43
N GLY A 37 -0.56 -1.39 3.28
CA GLY A 37 -0.88 -0.30 4.20
C GLY A 37 0.11 0.87 4.18
N GLY A 38 0.91 1.00 3.11
CA GLY A 38 1.88 2.06 2.88
C GLY A 38 3.28 1.75 3.41
N PHE A 39 3.57 0.49 3.74
CA PHE A 39 4.84 0.09 4.35
C PHE A 39 6.03 0.36 3.42
N ALA A 40 5.95 -0.04 2.15
CA ALA A 40 7.01 0.14 1.17
C ALA A 40 7.32 1.62 0.93
N SER A 41 6.30 2.49 0.86
CA SER A 41 6.47 3.92 0.58
C SER A 41 6.99 4.72 1.78
N ALA A 42 6.66 4.31 3.01
CA ALA A 42 7.10 5.03 4.21
C ALA A 42 8.53 4.68 4.65
N GLY A 43 9.12 3.61 4.09
CA GLY A 43 10.45 3.11 4.48
C GLY A 43 10.48 2.55 5.91
N VAL A 44 11.70 2.33 6.43
CA VAL A 44 11.91 2.09 7.87
C VAL A 44 11.52 3.35 8.64
N GLY A 45 10.22 3.48 8.91
CA GLY A 45 9.62 4.60 9.63
C GLY A 45 10.19 4.68 11.03
N LEU A 46 11.35 5.31 11.14
CA LEU A 46 11.96 5.74 12.38
C LEU A 46 11.10 6.92 12.85
N PRO A 47 10.34 6.78 13.95
CA PRO A 47 9.47 7.87 14.43
C PRO A 47 10.26 9.16 14.69
N THR A 48 11.57 9.05 14.91
CA THR A 48 12.51 10.17 15.09
C THR A 48 12.66 11.07 13.86
N LEU A 49 12.45 10.58 12.62
CA LEU A 49 12.59 11.42 11.42
C LEU A 49 11.32 12.21 11.07
N ARG A 50 10.16 11.88 11.68
CA ARG A 50 8.90 12.60 11.44
C ARG A 50 8.69 13.83 12.33
N LYS A 51 9.50 14.03 13.39
CA LYS A 51 9.22 15.05 14.42
C LYS A 51 9.49 16.50 13.99
N ASN A 52 10.19 16.75 12.88
CA ASN A 52 10.74 18.08 12.55
C ASN A 52 10.40 18.63 11.14
N GLN A 53 9.38 18.14 10.43
CA GLN A 53 8.95 18.81 9.18
C GLN A 53 7.87 19.86 9.48
N PRO A 54 8.12 21.16 9.21
CA PRO A 54 7.07 22.17 9.29
C PRO A 54 6.01 21.89 8.22
N ALA A 55 4.76 22.17 8.59
CA ALA A 55 3.57 22.03 7.74
C ALA A 55 3.66 22.86 6.46
#